data_AF-A0AAN5T2D3-F1
#
_entry.id   AF-A0AAN5T2D3-F1
#
_cell.length_a   1.000
_cell.length_b   1.000
_cell.length_c   1.000
_cell.angle_alpha   90.00
_cell.angle_beta   90.00
_cell.angle_gamma   90.00
#
_symmetry.space_group_name_H-M   'P 1'
#
loop_
_entity.id
_entity.type
_entity.pdbx_description
1 polymer ?
#
loop_
_entity_poly.entity_id
_entity_poly.type
_entity_poly.pdbx_seq_one_letter_code
_entity_poly.pdbx_strand_id
1 'polypeptide(L)'
;MFVRICAMFGFISDLLTAAVSSLDELLQDTPAHQIILGTAALYFLYNQYHNPSISRWCRSRNNASMKQRIIDSAYALAKNLPGVNQIIEKELNKELSSTREKLRIQRSGMTLREEIPEEGLSPQDILSAFDVDVEKCHFDFLSVTNDSPEREFLVGRGDGKDSGALYAIHPKELTELLKEVYGATALTNPLHDKWPRINAMQAEVIRWCQNLFHGSKEGYGLLTHGGTTSIIEAMAAYVIRARAKGIDYPEIVVPET
;
A
#
# COMPACT_ATOMS: atom_id res chain seq x y z
N MET A 1 52.19 20.45 26.78
CA MET A 1 50.84 19.96 26.43
C MET A 1 50.74 18.43 26.52
N PHE A 2 51.65 17.67 25.91
CA PHE A 2 51.69 16.20 25.96
C PHE A 2 51.80 15.55 27.35
N VAL A 3 52.61 16.11 28.27
CA VAL A 3 52.82 15.56 29.63
C VAL A 3 51.56 15.63 30.50
N ARG A 4 50.74 16.68 30.35
CA ARG A 4 49.46 16.82 31.09
C ARG A 4 48.39 15.84 30.63
N ILE A 5 48.41 15.45 29.35
CA ILE A 5 47.46 14.48 28.79
C ILE A 5 47.78 13.08 29.34
N CYS A 6 49.05 12.68 29.39
CA CYS A 6 49.46 11.37 29.93
C CYS A 6 49.14 11.21 31.43
N ALA A 7 49.34 12.27 32.24
CA ALA A 7 49.00 12.25 33.66
C ALA A 7 47.48 12.13 33.90
N MET A 8 46.67 12.76 33.03
CA MET A 8 45.21 12.66 33.09
C MET A 8 44.72 11.26 32.72
N PHE A 9 45.34 10.61 31.74
CA PHE A 9 45.05 9.20 31.40
C PHE A 9 45.44 8.24 32.52
N GLY A 10 46.59 8.45 33.19
CA GLY A 10 47.00 7.65 34.35
C GLY A 10 45.99 7.75 35.50
N PHE A 11 45.59 8.97 35.86
CA PHE A 11 44.59 9.19 36.91
C PHE A 11 43.23 8.55 36.58
N ILE A 12 42.76 8.65 35.33
CA ILE A 12 41.51 8.00 34.89
C ILE A 12 41.64 6.48 34.97
N SER A 13 42.79 5.92 34.59
CA SER A 13 43.04 4.48 34.66
C SER A 13 43.02 3.97 36.11
N ASP A 14 43.67 4.67 37.02
CA ASP A 14 43.72 4.31 38.44
C ASP A 14 42.32 4.40 39.08
N LEU A 15 41.57 5.45 38.75
CA LEU A 15 40.19 5.63 39.21
C LEU A 15 39.27 4.51 38.70
N LEU A 16 39.37 4.14 37.41
CA LEU A 16 38.60 3.03 36.84
C LEU A 16 38.96 1.70 37.47
N THR A 17 40.24 1.45 37.73
CA THR A 17 40.71 0.21 38.35
C THR A 17 40.21 0.09 39.80
N ALA A 18 40.27 1.18 40.57
CA ALA A 18 39.72 1.24 41.92
C ALA A 18 38.20 1.06 41.93
N ALA A 19 37.48 1.67 40.98
CA ALA A 19 36.04 1.53 40.85
C ALA A 19 35.62 0.09 40.50
N VAL A 20 36.32 -0.56 39.57
CA VAL A 20 36.07 -1.97 39.20
C VAL A 20 36.33 -2.89 40.38
N SER A 21 37.46 -2.70 41.08
CA SER A 21 37.82 -3.51 42.24
C SER A 21 36.77 -3.39 43.36
N SER A 22 36.28 -2.18 43.61
CA SER A 22 35.21 -1.94 44.59
C SER A 22 33.88 -2.55 44.16
N LEU A 23 33.59 -2.61 42.86
CA LEU A 23 32.37 -3.20 42.33
C LEU A 23 32.40 -4.74 42.40
N ASP A 24 33.56 -5.33 42.12
CA ASP A 24 33.79 -6.77 42.27
C ASP A 24 33.64 -7.22 43.72
N GLU A 25 34.18 -6.45 44.67
CA GLU A 25 34.02 -6.72 46.11
C GLU A 25 32.56 -6.60 46.56
N LEU A 26 31.82 -5.61 46.06
CA LEU A 26 30.41 -5.40 46.38
C LEU A 26 29.49 -6.51 45.82
N LEU A 27 29.88 -7.11 44.69
CA LEU A 27 29.08 -8.12 43.98
C LEU A 27 29.56 -9.56 44.20
N GLN A 28 30.61 -9.77 44.99
CA GLN A 28 31.32 -11.05 45.15
C GLN A 28 30.40 -12.23 45.54
N ASP A 29 29.39 -11.99 46.39
CA ASP A 29 28.44 -13.00 46.85
C ASP A 29 27.07 -12.95 46.14
N THR A 30 26.95 -12.13 45.09
CA THR A 30 25.69 -11.98 44.36
C THR A 30 25.58 -13.05 43.26
N PRO A 31 24.49 -13.84 43.23
CA PRO A 31 24.30 -14.83 42.17
C PRO A 31 24.27 -14.18 40.78
N ALA A 32 24.98 -14.77 39.81
CA ALA A 32 25.13 -14.21 38.46
C ALA A 32 23.80 -13.85 37.78
N HIS A 33 22.73 -14.62 38.01
CA HIS A 33 21.42 -14.34 37.43
C HIS A 33 20.80 -13.03 37.95
N GLN A 34 21.07 -12.63 39.20
CA GLN A 34 20.56 -11.39 39.77
C GLN A 34 21.29 -10.18 39.18
N ILE A 35 22.60 -10.31 38.92
CA ILE A 35 23.40 -9.28 38.26
C ILE A 35 22.91 -9.10 36.81
N ILE A 36 22.67 -10.19 36.08
CA ILE A 36 22.14 -10.16 34.71
C ILE A 36 20.74 -9.54 34.68
N LEU A 37 19.84 -9.93 35.58
CA LEU A 37 18.49 -9.37 35.63
C LEU A 37 18.49 -7.90 36.06
N GLY A 38 19.33 -7.53 37.03
CA GLY A 38 19.47 -6.14 37.50
C GLY A 38 20.02 -5.21 36.42
N THR A 39 21.05 -5.65 35.71
CA THR A 39 21.63 -4.90 34.57
C THR A 39 20.65 -4.80 33.40
N ALA A 40 19.93 -5.88 33.07
CA ALA A 40 18.87 -5.86 32.07
C ALA A 40 17.71 -4.91 32.47
N ALA A 41 17.31 -4.90 33.75
CA ALA A 41 16.27 -4.01 34.27
C ALA A 41 16.71 -2.54 34.26
N LEU A 42 17.95 -2.23 34.65
CA LEU A 42 18.53 -0.89 34.57
C LEU A 42 18.62 -0.41 33.11
N TYR A 43 19.09 -1.26 32.20
CA TYR A 43 19.11 -0.95 30.77
C TYR A 43 17.70 -0.71 30.22
N PHE A 44 16.73 -1.53 30.63
CA PHE A 44 15.33 -1.37 30.27
C PHE A 44 14.74 -0.05 30.78
N LEU A 45 15.00 0.32 32.05
CA LEU A 45 14.55 1.59 32.65
C LEU A 45 15.24 2.79 31.99
N TYR A 46 16.54 2.70 31.73
CA TYR A 46 17.30 3.73 31.03
C TYR A 46 16.78 3.95 29.61
N ASN A 47 16.56 2.86 28.87
CA ASN A 47 15.98 2.90 27.54
C ASN A 47 14.55 3.48 27.61
N GLN A 48 13.74 3.08 28.59
CA GLN A 48 12.40 3.63 28.79
C GLN A 48 12.40 5.12 29.18
N TYR A 49 13.45 5.64 29.80
CA TYR A 49 13.57 7.06 30.16
C TYR A 49 14.07 7.91 28.98
N HIS A 50 15.14 7.50 28.29
CA HIS A 50 15.74 8.27 27.19
C HIS A 50 15.07 8.03 25.83
N ASN A 51 14.61 6.82 25.58
CA ASN A 51 14.03 6.41 24.31
C ASN A 51 12.77 5.60 24.59
N PRO A 52 11.67 6.25 25.01
CA PRO A 52 10.55 5.61 25.68
C PRO A 52 9.70 4.81 24.68
N SER A 53 10.30 3.80 24.09
CA SER A 53 9.83 2.96 23.00
C SER A 53 8.52 2.31 23.40
N ILE A 54 8.38 1.83 24.65
CA ILE A 54 7.12 1.26 25.16
C ILE A 54 6.05 2.34 25.29
N SER A 55 6.40 3.55 25.74
CA SER A 55 5.42 4.65 25.84
C SER A 55 4.99 5.18 24.46
N ARG A 56 5.88 5.14 23.46
CA ARG A 56 5.57 5.52 22.08
C ARG A 56 4.75 4.43 21.40
N TRP A 57 5.05 3.18 21.70
CA TRP A 57 4.29 2.02 21.28
C TRP A 57 2.87 2.01 21.86
N CYS A 58 2.70 2.47 23.12
CA CYS A 58 1.40 2.81 23.71
C CYS A 58 0.68 4.02 23.08
N ARG A 59 1.39 4.90 22.37
CA ARG A 59 0.86 6.14 21.75
C ARG A 59 0.58 6.02 20.25
N SER A 60 1.21 5.06 19.57
CA SER A 60 1.16 4.86 18.10
C SER A 60 -0.21 4.43 17.58
N ARG A 61 -1.09 3.90 18.44
CA ARG A 61 -2.46 3.52 18.09
C ARG A 61 -3.41 4.50 18.76
N ASN A 62 -4.35 5.07 18.00
CA ASN A 62 -5.41 6.01 18.41
C ASN A 62 -6.32 5.46 19.54
N ASN A 63 -5.75 5.14 20.70
CA ASN A 63 -6.43 4.48 21.80
C ASN A 63 -6.77 5.50 22.88
N ALA A 64 -8.06 5.80 22.97
CA ALA A 64 -8.62 6.76 23.91
C ALA A 64 -8.56 6.31 25.39
N SER A 65 -8.30 5.03 25.68
CA SER A 65 -8.39 4.46 27.05
C SER A 65 -7.11 3.77 27.52
N MET A 66 -6.80 3.93 28.81
CA MET A 66 -5.64 3.29 29.48
C MET A 66 -5.69 1.76 29.44
N LYS A 67 -6.89 1.17 29.54
CA LYS A 67 -7.08 -0.29 29.44
C LYS A 67 -6.63 -0.81 28.09
N GLN A 68 -7.00 -0.13 27.01
CA GLN A 68 -6.63 -0.53 25.65
C GLN A 68 -5.12 -0.45 25.43
N ARG A 69 -4.44 0.53 26.02
CA ARG A 69 -2.97 0.67 25.93
C ARG A 69 -2.23 -0.51 26.60
N ILE A 70 -2.71 -0.93 27.77
CA ILE A 70 -2.16 -2.10 28.49
C ILE A 70 -2.39 -3.37 27.66
N ILE A 71 -3.60 -3.56 27.13
CA ILE A 71 -3.94 -4.71 26.28
C ILE A 71 -3.07 -4.73 25.03
N ASP A 72 -2.91 -3.62 24.34
CA ASP A 72 -2.10 -3.53 23.12
C ASP A 72 -0.62 -3.79 23.40
N SER A 73 -0.14 -3.32 24.56
CA SER A 73 1.23 -3.58 25.00
C SER A 73 1.47 -5.05 25.31
N ALA A 74 0.57 -5.66 26.08
CA ALA A 74 0.61 -7.09 26.36
C ALA A 74 0.51 -7.90 25.05
N TYR A 75 -0.35 -7.48 24.13
CA TYR A 75 -0.61 -8.18 22.88
C TYR A 75 0.64 -8.32 22.01
N ALA A 76 1.41 -7.26 21.77
CA ALA A 76 2.61 -7.43 20.95
C ALA A 76 3.92 -7.71 21.68
N LEU A 77 3.96 -7.65 23.01
CA LEU A 77 4.93 -8.48 23.73
C LEU A 77 4.65 -9.96 23.49
N ALA A 78 3.38 -10.38 23.57
CA ALA A 78 2.98 -11.76 23.33
C ALA A 78 3.19 -12.22 21.88
N LYS A 79 3.01 -11.34 20.87
CA LYS A 79 3.27 -11.66 19.46
C LYS A 79 4.71 -12.12 19.19
N ASN A 80 5.67 -11.61 19.96
CA ASN A 80 7.07 -11.94 19.78
C ASN A 80 7.48 -13.24 20.50
N LEU A 81 6.54 -13.90 21.21
CA LEU A 81 6.80 -15.19 21.82
C LEU A 81 6.85 -16.30 20.76
N PRO A 82 7.77 -17.27 20.91
CA PRO A 82 7.86 -18.40 20.00
C PRO A 82 6.53 -19.19 19.97
N GLY A 83 6.01 -19.46 18.78
CA GLY A 83 4.75 -20.17 18.56
C GLY A 83 3.49 -19.29 18.43
N VAL A 84 3.48 -18.06 18.97
CA VAL A 84 2.31 -17.16 18.83
C VAL A 84 2.10 -16.73 17.39
N ASN A 85 3.18 -16.43 16.65
CA ASN A 85 3.10 -16.11 15.23
C ASN A 85 2.49 -17.25 14.40
N GLN A 86 2.79 -18.51 14.73
CA GLN A 86 2.20 -19.66 14.04
C GLN A 86 0.68 -19.77 14.28
N ILE A 87 0.21 -19.44 15.49
CA ILE A 87 -1.22 -19.42 15.81
C ILE A 87 -1.91 -18.28 15.06
N ILE A 88 -1.30 -17.08 15.03
CA ILE A 88 -1.81 -15.93 14.29
C ILE A 88 -1.91 -16.26 12.79
N GLU A 89 -0.85 -16.81 12.20
CA GLU A 89 -0.83 -17.22 10.80
C GLU A 89 -1.87 -18.30 10.50
N LYS A 90 -2.10 -19.24 11.41
CA LYS A 90 -3.11 -20.29 11.25
C LYS A 90 -4.52 -19.72 11.23
N GLU A 91 -4.89 -18.85 12.18
CA GLU A 91 -6.21 -18.22 12.19
C GLU A 91 -6.39 -17.28 11.00
N LEU A 92 -5.37 -16.49 10.66
CA LEU A 92 -5.40 -15.63 9.48
C LEU A 92 -5.61 -16.45 8.20
N ASN A 93 -4.88 -17.55 8.03
CA ASN A 93 -5.04 -18.42 6.86
C ASN A 93 -6.41 -19.08 6.79
N LYS A 94 -6.99 -19.44 7.94
CA LYS A 94 -8.34 -19.97 8.04
C LYS A 94 -9.37 -18.94 7.58
N GLU A 95 -9.28 -17.68 8.04
CA GLU A 95 -10.17 -16.61 7.59
C GLU A 95 -10.00 -16.30 6.10
N LEU A 96 -8.75 -16.21 5.63
CA LEU A 96 -8.43 -15.93 4.23
C LEU A 96 -8.86 -17.04 3.27
N SER A 97 -9.06 -18.27 3.74
CA SER A 97 -9.47 -19.40 2.89
C SER A 97 -10.78 -19.11 2.15
N SER A 98 -11.76 -18.53 2.84
CA SER A 98 -13.05 -18.16 2.26
C SER A 98 -12.91 -17.08 1.17
N THR A 99 -12.06 -16.07 1.41
CA THR A 99 -11.77 -14.99 0.45
C THR A 99 -11.04 -15.53 -0.78
N ARG A 100 -10.04 -16.40 -0.59
CA ARG A 100 -9.31 -17.06 -1.69
C ARG A 100 -10.26 -17.88 -2.57
N GLU A 101 -11.20 -18.60 -1.98
CA GLU A 101 -12.19 -19.38 -2.73
C GLU A 101 -13.14 -18.50 -3.54
N LYS A 102 -13.67 -17.42 -2.94
CA LYS A 102 -14.49 -16.44 -3.68
C LYS A 102 -13.73 -15.84 -4.86
N LEU A 103 -12.48 -15.43 -4.66
CA LEU A 103 -11.63 -14.91 -5.72
C LEU A 103 -11.36 -15.96 -6.81
N ARG A 104 -11.17 -17.23 -6.43
CA ARG A 104 -10.97 -18.34 -7.38
C ARG A 104 -12.19 -18.53 -8.27
N ILE A 105 -13.38 -18.60 -7.67
CA ILE A 105 -14.67 -18.71 -8.39
C ILE A 105 -14.83 -17.51 -9.31
N GLN A 106 -14.62 -16.30 -8.79
CA GLN A 106 -14.77 -15.08 -9.58
C GLN A 106 -13.82 -15.08 -10.79
N ARG A 107 -12.54 -15.40 -10.59
CA ARG A 107 -11.54 -15.48 -11.66
C ARG A 107 -11.86 -16.53 -12.71
N SER A 108 -12.51 -17.64 -12.34
CA SER A 108 -12.90 -18.67 -13.30
C SER A 108 -13.92 -18.18 -14.34
N GLY A 109 -14.69 -17.14 -14.00
CA GLY A 109 -15.62 -16.48 -14.92
C GLY A 109 -15.02 -15.27 -15.66
N MET A 110 -13.74 -14.95 -15.44
CA MET A 110 -13.08 -13.82 -16.11
C MET A 110 -12.30 -14.31 -17.33
N THR A 111 -12.57 -13.74 -18.49
CA THR A 111 -11.65 -13.81 -19.64
C THR A 111 -10.74 -12.59 -19.57
N LEU A 112 -9.50 -12.79 -19.14
CA LEU A 112 -8.51 -11.72 -18.96
C LEU A 112 -7.65 -11.56 -20.22
N ARG A 113 -7.46 -10.30 -20.64
CA ARG A 113 -6.53 -9.94 -21.71
C ARG A 113 -5.22 -9.39 -21.11
N GLU A 114 -4.12 -10.13 -21.23
CA GLU A 114 -2.83 -9.71 -20.69
C GLU A 114 -2.20 -8.54 -21.44
N GLU A 115 -2.57 -8.36 -22.71
CA GLU A 115 -2.02 -7.33 -23.59
C GLU A 115 -3.14 -6.46 -24.16
N ILE A 116 -2.80 -5.20 -24.42
CA ILE A 116 -3.69 -4.29 -25.13
C ILE A 116 -3.84 -4.78 -26.58
N PRO A 117 -5.05 -4.83 -27.15
CA PRO A 117 -5.22 -5.25 -28.53
C PRO A 117 -4.39 -4.38 -29.49
N GLU A 118 -3.66 -5.01 -30.43
CA GLU A 118 -2.90 -4.29 -31.46
C GLU A 118 -3.83 -3.55 -32.44
N GLU A 119 -4.99 -4.15 -32.73
CA GLU A 119 -6.04 -3.57 -33.54
C GLU A 119 -7.25 -3.19 -32.68
N GLY A 120 -7.92 -2.09 -33.04
CA GLY A 120 -9.12 -1.63 -32.35
C GLY A 120 -10.28 -2.60 -32.50
N LEU A 121 -10.96 -2.90 -31.39
CA LEU A 121 -12.18 -3.71 -31.42
C LEU A 121 -13.34 -2.94 -32.04
N SER A 122 -14.24 -3.67 -32.70
CA SER A 122 -15.47 -3.08 -33.23
C SER A 122 -16.40 -2.62 -32.08
N PRO A 123 -17.22 -1.58 -32.28
CA PRO A 123 -18.24 -1.19 -31.31
C PRO A 123 -19.16 -2.35 -30.94
N GLN A 124 -19.50 -3.22 -31.89
CA GLN A 124 -20.34 -4.40 -31.69
C GLN A 124 -19.71 -5.36 -30.68
N ASP A 125 -18.42 -5.67 -30.84
CA ASP A 125 -17.70 -6.57 -29.93
C ASP A 125 -17.64 -5.99 -28.51
N ILE A 126 -17.41 -4.68 -28.40
CA ILE A 126 -17.37 -4.00 -27.11
C ILE A 126 -18.74 -4.04 -26.43
N LEU A 127 -19.81 -3.65 -27.12
CA LEU A 127 -21.17 -3.63 -26.58
C LEU A 127 -21.64 -5.03 -26.15
N SER A 128 -21.32 -6.05 -26.94
CA SER A 128 -21.66 -7.44 -26.62
C SER A 128 -21.00 -7.91 -25.31
N ALA A 129 -19.81 -7.41 -24.97
CA ALA A 129 -19.13 -7.72 -23.72
C ALA A 129 -19.83 -7.14 -22.47
N PHE A 130 -20.78 -6.22 -22.66
CA PHE A 130 -21.63 -5.62 -21.63
C PHE A 130 -23.09 -6.06 -21.72
N ASP A 131 -23.39 -7.12 -22.47
CA ASP A 131 -24.75 -7.60 -22.75
C ASP A 131 -25.66 -6.52 -23.38
N VAL A 132 -25.06 -5.58 -24.12
CA VAL A 132 -25.79 -4.54 -24.86
C VAL A 132 -26.01 -4.99 -26.29
N ASP A 133 -27.28 -5.03 -26.68
CA ASP A 133 -27.69 -5.36 -28.05
C ASP A 133 -27.54 -4.13 -28.95
N VAL A 134 -26.61 -4.20 -29.90
CA VAL A 134 -26.29 -3.09 -30.80
C VAL A 134 -27.48 -2.65 -31.65
N GLU A 135 -28.40 -3.56 -31.99
CA GLU A 135 -29.59 -3.21 -32.77
C GLU A 135 -30.61 -2.39 -31.96
N LYS A 136 -30.50 -2.42 -30.62
CA LYS A 136 -31.35 -1.63 -29.72
C LYS A 136 -30.75 -0.28 -29.35
N CYS A 137 -29.49 -0.02 -29.69
CA CYS A 137 -28.86 1.28 -29.45
C CYS A 137 -29.54 2.37 -30.29
N HIS A 138 -29.60 3.58 -29.75
CA HIS A 138 -30.19 4.72 -30.48
C HIS A 138 -29.30 5.14 -31.66
N PHE A 139 -27.99 4.93 -31.53
CA PHE A 139 -27.02 5.21 -32.58
C PHE A 139 -26.78 3.96 -33.43
N ASP A 140 -26.87 4.09 -34.75
CA ASP A 140 -26.67 3.00 -35.71
C ASP A 140 -25.18 2.74 -35.96
N PHE A 141 -24.56 1.97 -35.07
CA PHE A 141 -23.16 1.55 -35.18
C PHE A 141 -22.90 0.64 -36.39
N LEU A 142 -23.91 -0.06 -36.92
CA LEU A 142 -23.73 -1.02 -38.02
C LEU A 142 -23.61 -0.31 -39.37
N SER A 143 -24.21 0.87 -39.50
CA SER A 143 -24.07 1.73 -40.69
C SER A 143 -22.72 2.46 -40.78
N VAL A 144 -21.93 2.50 -39.70
CA VAL A 144 -20.66 3.23 -39.67
C VAL A 144 -19.58 2.46 -40.41
N THR A 145 -18.96 3.12 -41.38
CA THR A 145 -17.85 2.61 -42.19
C THR A 145 -16.58 3.41 -41.87
N ASN A 146 -15.42 2.94 -42.36
CA ASN A 146 -14.14 3.62 -42.12
C ASN A 146 -14.11 5.07 -42.62
N ASP A 147 -14.87 5.38 -43.67
CA ASP A 147 -14.95 6.71 -44.29
C ASP A 147 -16.13 7.55 -43.76
N SER A 148 -16.85 7.06 -42.75
CA SER A 148 -18.00 7.77 -42.19
C SER A 148 -17.56 9.03 -41.41
N PRO A 149 -18.29 10.15 -41.53
CA PRO A 149 -17.98 11.38 -40.80
C PRO A 149 -18.07 11.18 -39.27
N GLU A 150 -18.82 10.18 -38.81
CA GLU A 150 -18.88 9.76 -37.40
C GLU A 150 -17.53 9.35 -36.81
N ARG A 151 -16.58 8.91 -37.65
CA ARG A 151 -15.21 8.53 -37.27
C ARG A 151 -14.22 9.69 -37.37
N GLU A 152 -14.62 10.82 -37.94
CA GLU A 152 -13.76 12.01 -38.02
C GLU A 152 -13.62 12.67 -36.64
N PHE A 153 -12.38 13.06 -36.31
CA PHE A 153 -12.08 13.80 -35.10
C PHE A 153 -12.60 15.24 -35.23
N LEU A 154 -13.58 15.60 -34.41
CA LEU A 154 -14.15 16.95 -34.39
C LEU A 154 -13.23 17.95 -33.65
N VAL A 155 -12.12 18.35 -34.24
CA VAL A 155 -11.12 19.24 -33.60
C VAL A 155 -11.67 20.66 -33.29
N GLY A 156 -12.80 21.05 -33.87
CA GLY A 156 -13.28 22.44 -33.86
C GLY A 156 -14.02 22.94 -32.60
N ARG A 157 -14.18 22.15 -31.54
CA ARG A 157 -15.00 22.55 -30.36
C ARG A 157 -14.22 23.12 -29.17
N GLY A 158 -12.89 23.23 -29.26
CA GLY A 158 -12.06 23.94 -28.28
C GLY A 158 -11.38 25.13 -28.92
N ASP A 159 -11.35 26.29 -28.24
CA ASP A 159 -10.62 27.46 -28.73
C ASP A 159 -9.09 27.35 -28.51
N GLY A 160 -8.64 26.25 -27.90
CA GLY A 160 -7.24 25.92 -27.66
C GLY A 160 -6.56 26.80 -26.61
N LYS A 161 -7.32 27.59 -25.85
CA LYS A 161 -6.75 28.56 -24.90
C LYS A 161 -6.58 28.02 -23.48
N ASP A 162 -7.28 26.95 -23.15
CA ASP A 162 -7.25 26.36 -21.81
C ASP A 162 -6.21 25.25 -21.70
N SER A 163 -5.03 25.58 -21.16
CA SER A 163 -3.94 24.63 -20.94
C SER A 163 -4.36 23.50 -19.97
N GLY A 164 -4.30 22.25 -20.43
CA GLY A 164 -4.53 21.05 -19.63
C GLY A 164 -5.99 20.71 -19.31
N ALA A 165 -6.97 21.50 -19.76
CA ALA A 165 -8.39 21.29 -19.42
C ALA A 165 -9.04 20.14 -20.22
N LEU A 166 -8.75 20.02 -21.52
CA LEU A 166 -9.28 18.98 -22.40
C LEU A 166 -8.13 18.29 -23.13
N TYR A 167 -7.94 17.00 -22.85
CA TYR A 167 -6.80 16.22 -23.36
C TYR A 167 -7.01 15.66 -24.76
N ALA A 168 -8.25 15.29 -25.10
CA ALA A 168 -8.58 14.71 -26.40
C ALA A 168 -10.02 15.03 -26.77
N ILE A 169 -10.27 15.17 -28.08
CA ILE A 169 -11.61 15.16 -28.64
C ILE A 169 -11.80 13.80 -29.32
N HIS A 170 -12.96 13.19 -29.11
CA HIS A 170 -13.28 11.88 -29.67
C HIS A 170 -14.24 12.02 -30.85
N PRO A 171 -14.16 11.11 -31.85
CA PRO A 171 -15.18 10.99 -32.88
C PRO A 171 -16.56 10.74 -32.28
N LYS A 172 -17.60 11.02 -33.07
CA LYS A 172 -18.99 10.84 -32.64
C LYS A 172 -19.28 9.37 -32.32
N GLU A 173 -18.80 8.44 -33.14
CA GLU A 173 -18.96 6.99 -32.91
C GLU A 173 -18.44 6.58 -31.52
N LEU A 174 -17.21 6.96 -31.18
CA LEU A 174 -16.63 6.65 -29.87
C LEU A 174 -17.40 7.30 -28.73
N THR A 175 -17.89 8.53 -28.93
CA THR A 175 -18.69 9.23 -27.91
C THR A 175 -20.01 8.51 -27.63
N GLU A 176 -20.72 8.04 -28.65
CA GLU A 176 -21.95 7.27 -28.48
C GLU A 176 -21.68 5.90 -27.86
N LEU A 177 -20.59 5.22 -28.27
CA LEU A 177 -20.18 3.96 -27.65
C LEU A 177 -19.94 4.11 -26.14
N LEU A 178 -19.22 5.16 -25.73
CA LEU A 178 -18.96 5.44 -24.31
C LEU A 178 -20.25 5.71 -23.52
N LYS A 179 -21.25 6.35 -24.12
CA LYS A 179 -22.56 6.58 -23.48
C LYS A 179 -23.31 5.28 -23.24
N GLU A 180 -23.34 4.38 -24.22
CA GLU A 180 -24.01 3.08 -24.10
C GLU A 180 -23.32 2.22 -23.02
N VAL A 181 -21.98 2.14 -23.05
CA VAL A 181 -21.21 1.40 -22.02
C VAL A 181 -21.42 2.01 -20.64
N TYR A 182 -21.40 3.34 -20.51
CA TYR A 182 -21.68 4.01 -19.23
C TYR A 182 -23.10 3.71 -18.75
N GLY A 183 -24.10 3.81 -19.62
CA GLY A 183 -25.49 3.49 -19.30
C GLY A 183 -25.66 2.06 -18.78
N ALA A 184 -25.04 1.08 -19.45
CA ALA A 184 -25.06 -0.31 -19.05
C ALA A 184 -24.35 -0.58 -17.71
N THR A 185 -23.37 0.24 -17.35
CA THR A 185 -22.50 0.02 -16.18
C THR A 185 -22.71 1.01 -15.03
N ALA A 186 -23.62 1.97 -15.16
CA ALA A 186 -23.82 3.06 -14.20
C ALA A 186 -24.15 2.61 -12.77
N LEU A 187 -24.76 1.42 -12.61
CA LEU A 187 -25.13 0.85 -11.31
C LEU A 187 -24.16 -0.24 -10.82
N THR A 188 -23.05 -0.43 -11.51
CA THR A 188 -22.01 -1.37 -11.08
C THR A 188 -21.27 -0.80 -9.86
N ASN A 189 -20.90 -1.67 -8.92
CA ASN A 189 -20.14 -1.29 -7.74
C ASN A 189 -19.01 -2.30 -7.50
N PRO A 190 -17.77 -1.98 -7.90
CA PRO A 190 -16.60 -2.86 -7.74
C PRO A 190 -16.31 -3.37 -6.32
N LEU A 191 -16.96 -2.81 -5.29
CA LEU A 191 -16.91 -3.34 -3.92
C LEU A 191 -17.52 -4.76 -3.81
N HIS A 192 -18.39 -5.15 -4.75
CA HIS A 192 -19.03 -6.46 -4.77
C HIS A 192 -18.50 -7.32 -5.92
N ASP A 193 -18.50 -8.63 -5.70
CA ASP A 193 -18.02 -9.65 -6.64
C ASP A 193 -19.00 -9.97 -7.79
N LYS A 194 -20.13 -9.27 -7.86
CA LYS A 194 -21.25 -9.53 -8.79
C LYS A 194 -20.96 -9.20 -10.26
N TRP A 195 -19.92 -8.41 -10.55
CA TRP A 195 -19.61 -7.93 -11.89
C TRP A 195 -18.24 -8.42 -12.37
N PRO A 196 -18.11 -9.71 -12.74
CA PRO A 196 -16.83 -10.31 -13.10
C PRO A 196 -16.17 -9.62 -14.30
N ARG A 197 -16.93 -9.17 -15.31
CA ARG A 197 -16.35 -8.43 -16.45
C ARG A 197 -15.77 -7.08 -16.04
N ILE A 198 -16.45 -6.34 -15.16
CA ILE A 198 -15.92 -5.07 -14.64
C ILE A 198 -14.61 -5.33 -13.88
N ASN A 199 -14.58 -6.32 -13.00
CA ASN A 199 -13.36 -6.66 -12.25
C ASN A 199 -12.23 -7.16 -13.18
N ALA A 200 -12.56 -7.92 -14.22
CA ALA A 200 -11.60 -8.35 -15.24
C ALA A 200 -10.97 -7.14 -15.95
N MET A 201 -11.78 -6.18 -16.41
CA MET A 201 -11.27 -4.97 -17.06
C MET A 201 -10.37 -4.13 -16.16
N GLN A 202 -10.69 -4.03 -14.86
CA GLN A 202 -9.81 -3.32 -13.93
C GLN A 202 -8.43 -4.00 -13.85
N ALA A 203 -8.40 -5.33 -13.78
CA ALA A 203 -7.16 -6.10 -13.80
C ALA A 203 -6.41 -5.97 -15.14
N GLU A 204 -7.11 -5.94 -16.27
CA GLU A 204 -6.56 -5.73 -17.61
C GLU A 204 -5.90 -4.35 -17.72
N VAL A 205 -6.59 -3.27 -17.34
CA VAL A 205 -6.03 -1.90 -17.36
C VAL A 205 -4.78 -1.80 -16.48
N ILE A 206 -4.81 -2.39 -15.27
CA ILE A 206 -3.63 -2.43 -14.39
C ILE A 206 -2.47 -3.16 -15.09
N ARG A 207 -2.72 -4.32 -15.71
CA ARG A 207 -1.70 -5.09 -16.42
C ARG A 207 -1.15 -4.32 -17.62
N TRP A 208 -1.99 -3.68 -18.42
CA TRP A 208 -1.55 -2.90 -19.58
C TRP A 208 -0.70 -1.70 -19.17
N CYS A 209 -1.08 -0.98 -18.12
CA CYS A 209 -0.26 0.08 -17.55
C CYS A 209 1.07 -0.47 -17.02
N GLN A 210 1.08 -1.62 -16.33
CA GLN A 210 2.32 -2.24 -15.89
C GLN A 210 3.24 -2.57 -17.06
N ASN A 211 2.72 -3.15 -18.15
CA ASN A 211 3.50 -3.46 -19.33
C ASN A 211 4.07 -2.18 -19.97
N LEU A 212 3.26 -1.11 -20.07
CA LEU A 212 3.67 0.19 -20.59
C LEU A 212 4.84 0.82 -19.81
N PHE A 213 4.86 0.63 -18.49
CA PHE A 213 5.92 1.14 -17.60
C PHE A 213 6.98 0.07 -17.26
N HIS A 214 7.05 -1.03 -18.00
CA HIS A 214 8.02 -2.12 -17.79
C HIS A 214 8.01 -2.72 -16.37
N GLY A 215 6.84 -2.79 -15.74
CA GLY A 215 6.63 -3.39 -14.43
C GLY A 215 6.82 -4.91 -14.43
N SER A 216 7.06 -5.48 -13.24
CA SER A 216 7.22 -6.94 -13.10
C SER A 216 5.89 -7.69 -13.20
N LYS A 217 5.95 -8.99 -13.52
CA LYS A 217 4.76 -9.85 -13.58
C LYS A 217 4.09 -10.01 -12.22
N GLU A 218 4.89 -9.96 -11.15
CA GLU A 218 4.48 -10.00 -9.75
C GLU A 218 4.05 -8.63 -9.22
N GLY A 219 4.12 -7.58 -10.04
CA GLY A 219 3.70 -6.24 -9.69
C GLY A 219 2.20 -6.20 -9.38
N TYR A 220 1.82 -5.34 -8.44
CA TYR A 220 0.42 -5.08 -8.10
C TYR A 220 0.05 -3.65 -8.48
N GLY A 221 -1.24 -3.38 -8.58
CA GLY A 221 -1.78 -2.05 -8.84
C GLY A 221 -3.23 -1.95 -8.41
N LEU A 222 -3.75 -0.73 -8.42
CA LEU A 222 -5.16 -0.45 -8.21
C LEU A 222 -5.58 0.71 -9.12
N LEU A 223 -6.86 0.76 -9.46
CA LEU A 223 -7.46 1.95 -10.07
C LEU A 223 -7.85 2.95 -9.00
N THR A 224 -7.67 4.22 -9.30
CA THR A 224 -8.01 5.34 -8.42
C THR A 224 -8.85 6.37 -9.16
N HIS A 225 -9.50 7.27 -8.43
CA HIS A 225 -10.38 8.29 -9.01
C HIS A 225 -9.67 9.39 -9.82
N GLY A 226 -8.34 9.51 -9.67
CA GLY A 226 -7.52 10.47 -10.41
C GLY A 226 -6.13 10.62 -9.82
N GLY A 227 -5.30 11.47 -10.45
CA GLY A 227 -3.88 11.61 -10.10
C GLY A 227 -3.61 11.95 -8.63
N THR A 228 -4.39 12.86 -8.04
CA THR A 228 -4.27 13.22 -6.61
C THR A 228 -4.48 12.01 -5.71
N THR A 229 -5.50 11.19 -5.98
CA THR A 229 -5.75 9.97 -5.20
C THR A 229 -4.65 8.92 -5.40
N SER A 230 -4.10 8.78 -6.60
CA SER A 230 -2.96 7.87 -6.84
C SER A 230 -1.73 8.27 -6.01
N ILE A 231 -1.43 9.57 -5.92
CA ILE A 231 -0.31 10.09 -5.13
C ILE A 231 -0.54 9.83 -3.63
N ILE A 232 -1.75 10.11 -3.12
CA ILE A 232 -2.09 9.89 -1.71
C ILE A 232 -1.96 8.40 -1.35
N GLU A 233 -2.48 7.49 -2.17
CA GLU A 233 -2.38 6.04 -1.91
C GLU A 233 -0.92 5.56 -1.89
N ALA A 234 -0.09 6.05 -2.82
CA ALA A 234 1.34 5.74 -2.82
C ALA A 234 2.03 6.25 -1.54
N MET A 235 1.77 7.50 -1.15
CA MET A 235 2.31 8.08 0.09
C MET A 235 1.85 7.30 1.33
N ALA A 236 0.56 6.95 1.40
CA ALA A 236 -0.01 6.17 2.50
C ALA A 236 0.66 4.80 2.62
N ALA A 237 0.87 4.10 1.51
CA ALA A 237 1.57 2.81 1.49
C ALA A 237 3.00 2.92 2.04
N TYR A 238 3.76 3.96 1.65
CA TYR A 238 5.11 4.21 2.19
C TYR A 238 5.10 4.57 3.68
N VAL A 239 4.14 5.38 4.13
CA VAL A 239 3.96 5.74 5.55
C VAL A 239 3.65 4.49 6.39
N ILE A 240 2.73 3.63 5.93
CA ILE A 240 2.39 2.37 6.60
C ILE A 240 3.63 1.48 6.68
N ARG A 241 4.37 1.35 5.58
CA ARG A 241 5.62 0.56 5.53
C ARG A 241 6.69 1.11 6.48
N ALA A 242 6.85 2.42 6.57
CA ALA A 242 7.81 3.07 7.47
C ALA A 242 7.44 2.83 8.94
N ARG A 243 6.16 3.00 9.29
CA ARG A 243 5.65 2.71 10.64
C ARG A 243 5.81 1.25 11.03
N ALA A 244 5.59 0.32 10.11
CA ALA A 244 5.84 -1.11 10.33
C ALA A 244 7.32 -1.42 10.62
N LYS A 245 8.25 -0.56 10.17
CA LYS A 245 9.69 -0.63 10.47
C LYS A 245 10.09 0.15 11.74
N GLY A 246 9.13 0.71 12.48
CA GLY A 246 9.39 1.48 13.71
C GLY A 246 9.70 2.96 13.49
N ILE A 247 9.44 3.51 12.30
CA ILE A 247 9.59 4.95 12.02
C ILE A 247 8.28 5.67 12.39
N ASP A 248 8.29 6.38 13.52
CA ASP A 248 7.10 7.05 14.07
C ASP A 248 6.66 8.27 13.25
N TYR A 249 7.63 9.04 12.73
CA TYR A 249 7.41 10.27 11.96
C TYR A 249 8.07 10.13 10.57
N PRO A 250 7.41 9.44 9.62
CA PRO A 250 7.95 9.31 8.27
C PRO A 250 7.97 10.68 7.57
N GLU A 251 9.08 10.98 6.91
CA GLU A 251 9.26 12.17 6.09
C GLU A 251 9.24 11.79 4.61
N ILE A 252 8.62 12.64 3.80
CA ILE A 252 8.53 12.48 2.34
C ILE A 252 9.34 13.62 1.73
N VAL A 253 10.43 13.27 1.05
CA VAL A 253 11.30 14.22 0.36
C VAL A 253 10.88 14.26 -1.11
N VAL A 254 10.44 15.44 -1.58
CA VAL A 254 9.98 15.67 -2.95
C VAL A 254 10.67 16.90 -3.52
N PRO A 255 10.88 16.97 -4.85
CA PRO A 255 11.30 18.21 -5.50
C PRO A 255 10.19 19.26 -5.38
N GLU A 256 10.59 20.53 -5.42
CA GLU A 256 9.64 21.65 -5.50
C GLU A 256 8.96 21.74 -6.88
N THR A 257 9.59 21.15 -7.92
CA THR A 257 9.15 21.21 -9.32
C THR A 257 9.15 19.83 -9.96
#